data_AF-A0A8J2HNH6-F1
#
_entry.id   AF-A0A8J2HNH6-F1
#
_cell.length_a   1.000
_cell.length_b   1.000
_cell.length_c   1.000
_cell.angle_alpha   90.00
_cell.angle_beta   90.00
_cell.angle_gamma   90.00
#
_symmetry.space_group_name_H-M   'P 1'
#
loop_
_entity.id
_entity.type
_entity.pdbx_description
1 polymer ?
#
loop_
_entity_poly.entity_id
_entity_poly.type
_entity_poly.pdbx_seq_one_letter_code
_entity_poly.pdbx_strand_id
1 'polypeptide(L)'
;MPQGRKKVPFSGKAKKQQMKLKKKSRNEVSDDSDPEHSTVLKINKQPTNSNDKNRFNLQFFKESTEELKQRKIEACKTIEFLPLSDQEISDDYFPPHLDMPKRPEWDYNMSKEQLDMREHEYFTQYIEQIKTLGKISYFELNLETWRQLWRVLEMSDILLILVDVRYSVLMFPPYLYNYITNDLKKEVILVINKVDLAPPALVLAWREYFSEHYPQLRIVHFTSYPVENLQETLNRQTTLNRHKRKGKLRMVSEGAQALLKECQEIVLDKVDLSSWQEKINKEINLDDDCDTNRKDNIIIEKNDTSFVKHDKYANGTLTIGCIGHPNVGKSAFMNAVIGNKVVSVSRTPGHTKHFQTIFLTENVRFCDCPGLVFPSTVPKQLQILMGSFPISQVREPYTVVKYLAQRIDLPKILKIQHQQNDDAWSAMDICDSWAAKRHYMTARTGKFDTYRAANSLLRMALEGKICIFVYPPGWTLDREKWENHSDIEKIKGVQGNKHGMKTDQESDFSSSENSENDEKSQSKHHYEDDTDEDTNEESAKLSVVKNKFDVLASYS
;
A
#
# COMPACT_ATOMS: atom_id res chain seq x y z
N MET A 1 27.34 51.32 -29.21
CA MET A 1 27.34 49.92 -28.72
C MET A 1 28.73 49.57 -28.20
N PRO A 2 28.92 49.21 -26.91
CA PRO A 2 30.20 48.69 -26.46
C PRO A 2 30.28 47.18 -26.77
N GLN A 3 31.38 46.79 -27.39
CA GLN A 3 31.67 45.41 -27.82
C GLN A 3 31.75 44.46 -26.62
N GLY A 4 31.00 43.35 -26.70
CA GLY A 4 30.97 42.31 -25.68
C GLY A 4 32.32 41.63 -25.47
N ARG A 5 32.84 41.69 -24.24
CA ARG A 5 34.00 40.89 -23.79
C ARG A 5 33.68 39.39 -23.96
N LYS A 6 34.44 38.68 -24.79
CA LYS A 6 34.45 37.21 -24.83
C LYS A 6 34.84 36.65 -23.46
N LYS A 7 34.00 35.76 -22.89
CA LYS A 7 34.28 35.07 -21.62
C LYS A 7 35.50 34.15 -21.80
N VAL A 8 36.53 34.37 -20.97
CA VAL A 8 37.72 33.52 -20.92
C VAL A 8 37.35 32.14 -20.33
N PRO A 9 37.80 31.02 -20.92
CA PRO A 9 37.51 29.69 -20.40
C PRO A 9 38.13 29.49 -19.01
N PHE A 10 37.33 29.00 -18.07
CA PHE A 10 37.70 28.81 -16.68
C PHE A 10 38.65 27.61 -16.52
N SER A 11 39.84 27.81 -15.96
CA SER A 11 40.78 26.72 -15.65
C SER A 11 40.15 25.67 -14.74
N GLY A 12 40.35 24.38 -15.04
CA GLY A 12 39.78 23.26 -14.28
C GLY A 12 40.15 23.26 -12.79
N LYS A 13 41.33 23.82 -12.43
CA LYS A 13 41.73 24.01 -11.03
C LYS A 13 40.89 25.09 -10.33
N ALA A 14 40.60 26.19 -11.00
CA ALA A 14 39.73 27.25 -10.49
C ALA A 14 38.29 26.75 -10.32
N LYS A 15 37.79 25.92 -11.26
CA LYS A 15 36.45 25.29 -11.15
C LYS A 15 36.36 24.34 -9.95
N LYS A 16 37.43 23.58 -9.67
CA LYS A 16 37.52 22.68 -8.51
C LYS A 16 37.60 23.45 -7.17
N GLN A 17 38.31 24.57 -7.14
CA GLN A 17 38.36 25.46 -5.98
C GLN A 17 37.01 26.17 -5.76
N GLN A 18 36.36 26.64 -6.82
CA GLN A 18 35.03 27.25 -6.74
C GLN A 18 33.97 26.24 -6.27
N MET A 19 34.07 24.97 -6.67
CA MET A 19 33.22 23.88 -6.16
C MET A 19 33.52 23.53 -4.70
N LYS A 20 34.79 23.62 -4.26
CA LYS A 20 35.16 23.47 -2.84
C LYS A 20 34.66 24.65 -1.99
N LEU A 21 34.74 25.87 -2.51
CA LEU A 21 34.21 27.07 -1.86
C LEU A 21 32.69 27.07 -1.83
N LYS A 22 32.00 26.61 -2.89
CA LYS A 22 30.54 26.36 -2.87
C LYS A 22 30.14 25.23 -1.91
N LYS A 23 30.98 24.22 -1.71
CA LYS A 23 30.77 23.18 -0.68
C LYS A 23 30.97 23.74 0.73
N LYS A 24 31.97 24.60 0.93
CA LYS A 24 32.17 25.32 2.20
C LYS A 24 31.03 26.31 2.49
N SER A 25 30.60 27.08 1.50
CA SER A 25 29.49 28.02 1.66
C SER A 25 28.13 27.32 1.79
N ARG A 26 27.95 26.11 1.24
CA ARG A 26 26.77 25.26 1.55
C ARG A 26 26.79 24.72 2.97
N ASN A 27 27.96 24.60 3.59
CA ASN A 27 28.11 24.24 5.00
C ASN A 27 28.04 25.45 5.94
N GLU A 28 28.20 26.67 5.43
CA GLU A 28 28.15 27.92 6.23
C GLU A 28 26.85 28.74 6.01
N VAL A 29 26.05 28.40 4.99
CA VAL A 29 24.69 28.94 4.76
C VAL A 29 23.66 27.81 4.81
N SER A 30 23.90 26.83 5.67
CA SER A 30 22.82 26.07 6.29
C SER A 30 22.25 26.95 7.38
N ASP A 31 21.03 27.43 7.17
CA ASP A 31 20.19 27.96 8.22
C ASP A 31 20.24 26.99 9.41
N ASP A 32 20.75 27.47 10.53
CA ASP A 32 21.25 26.70 11.67
C ASP A 32 20.10 26.20 12.57
N SER A 33 19.08 25.62 11.95
CA SER A 33 17.87 25.10 12.58
C SER A 33 17.51 23.67 12.17
N ASP A 34 18.50 22.85 11.80
CA ASP A 34 18.35 21.39 11.79
C ASP A 34 19.46 20.78 12.66
N PRO A 35 19.20 20.42 13.93
CA PRO A 35 20.21 19.82 14.77
C PRO A 35 20.54 18.43 14.24
N GLU A 36 21.83 18.15 14.05
CA GLU A 36 22.39 16.81 13.82
C GLU A 36 22.04 15.80 14.95
N HIS A 37 21.40 16.29 16.02
CA HIS A 37 20.84 15.56 17.17
C HIS A 37 19.35 15.16 17.06
N SER A 38 18.66 15.41 15.95
CA SER A 38 17.25 14.98 15.84
C SER A 38 17.12 13.45 15.88
N THR A 39 16.46 12.94 16.93
CA THR A 39 16.10 11.53 17.13
C THR A 39 15.01 11.05 16.18
N VAL A 40 14.47 11.95 15.36
CA VAL A 40 13.31 11.73 14.49
C VAL A 40 13.71 11.90 13.02
N LEU A 41 13.48 10.86 12.23
CA LEU A 41 13.54 10.85 10.77
C LEU A 41 12.24 11.42 10.19
N LYS A 42 12.34 12.56 9.50
CA LYS A 42 11.26 13.12 8.68
C LYS A 42 11.31 12.51 7.28
N ILE A 43 10.25 11.83 6.87
CA ILE A 43 10.16 11.13 5.59
C ILE A 43 9.65 12.07 4.48
N ASN A 44 10.14 11.94 3.24
CA ASN A 44 9.68 12.68 2.05
C ASN A 44 9.91 14.21 2.09
N LYS A 45 11.00 14.68 2.73
CA LYS A 45 11.41 16.10 2.68
C LYS A 45 11.87 16.48 1.26
N GLN A 46 11.07 17.26 0.53
CA GLN A 46 11.50 17.88 -0.73
C GLN A 46 12.37 19.12 -0.46
N PRO A 47 13.32 19.47 -1.35
CA PRO A 47 14.14 20.67 -1.18
C PRO A 47 13.29 21.94 -1.15
N THR A 48 13.70 22.85 -0.28
CA THR A 48 12.98 24.01 0.25
C THR A 48 12.45 24.97 -0.81
N ASN A 49 11.12 25.14 -0.82
CA ASN A 49 10.47 26.40 -1.21
C ASN A 49 9.48 26.79 -0.10
N SER A 50 9.47 28.07 0.24
CA SER A 50 8.94 28.76 1.44
C SER A 50 7.44 28.57 1.80
N ASN A 51 6.75 27.57 1.27
CA ASN A 51 5.40 27.21 1.74
C ASN A 51 5.47 25.87 2.48
N ASP A 52 4.82 25.81 3.64
CA ASP A 52 4.78 24.73 4.66
C ASP A 52 4.23 23.35 4.17
N LYS A 53 4.51 22.95 2.94
CA LYS A 53 4.09 21.70 2.29
C LYS A 53 4.63 20.43 2.97
N ASN A 54 5.52 20.58 3.94
CA ASN A 54 6.17 19.49 4.67
C ASN A 54 5.56 19.22 6.06
N ARG A 55 4.53 19.98 6.47
CA ARG A 55 3.90 19.85 7.79
C ARG A 55 3.31 18.46 8.06
N PHE A 56 2.88 17.73 7.03
CA PHE A 56 2.19 16.42 7.16
C PHE A 56 3.07 15.23 6.74
N ASN A 57 4.38 15.42 6.71
CA ASN A 57 5.30 14.33 6.42
C ASN A 57 5.33 13.35 7.60
N LEU A 58 5.35 12.04 7.30
CA LEU A 58 5.47 10.98 8.31
C LEU A 58 6.78 11.11 9.08
N GLN A 59 6.74 10.92 10.39
CA GLN A 59 7.91 11.04 11.26
C GLN A 59 8.13 9.77 12.07
N PHE A 60 9.33 9.21 12.02
CA PHE A 60 9.72 7.97 12.71
C PHE A 60 11.02 8.12 13.49
N PHE A 61 11.34 7.22 14.42
CA PHE A 61 12.62 7.27 15.13
C PHE A 61 13.84 6.91 14.23
N LYS A 62 14.96 7.58 14.47
CA LYS A 62 16.25 7.34 13.80
C LYS A 62 16.99 6.17 14.42
N GLU A 63 17.51 5.30 13.58
CA GLU A 63 18.25 4.10 14.01
C GLU A 63 19.70 4.41 14.37
N SER A 64 20.20 3.67 15.38
CA SER A 64 21.60 3.65 15.75
C SER A 64 22.45 2.90 14.69
N THR A 65 23.73 3.24 14.59
CA THR A 65 24.64 2.60 13.63
C THR A 65 25.03 1.18 14.06
N GLU A 66 24.94 0.87 15.35
CA GLU A 66 25.27 -0.43 15.93
C GLU A 66 24.21 -1.47 15.61
N GLU A 67 22.93 -1.15 15.78
CA GLU A 67 21.81 -2.00 15.38
C GLU A 67 21.87 -2.36 13.89
N LEU A 68 22.24 -1.39 13.04
CA LEU A 68 22.38 -1.62 11.60
C LEU A 68 23.50 -2.61 11.28
N LYS A 69 24.60 -2.62 12.04
CA LYS A 69 25.68 -3.59 11.85
C LYS A 69 25.25 -4.99 12.29
N GLN A 70 24.57 -5.11 13.43
CA GLN A 70 24.07 -6.39 13.92
C GLN A 70 23.09 -7.03 12.95
N ARG A 71 22.16 -6.25 12.38
CA ARG A 71 21.20 -6.73 11.38
C ARG A 71 21.87 -7.21 10.10
N LYS A 72 22.93 -6.52 9.65
CA LYS A 72 23.72 -7.00 8.49
C LYS A 72 24.34 -8.36 8.75
N ILE A 73 24.90 -8.57 9.96
CA ILE A 73 25.46 -9.86 10.34
C ILE A 73 24.37 -10.94 10.37
N GLU A 74 23.18 -10.59 10.88
CA GLU A 74 22.04 -11.50 10.93
C GLU A 74 21.53 -11.89 9.53
N ALA A 75 21.54 -10.95 8.57
CA ALA A 75 21.13 -11.18 7.19
C ALA A 75 22.06 -12.15 6.43
N CYS A 76 23.34 -12.22 6.81
CA CYS A 76 24.30 -13.16 6.24
C CYS A 76 24.17 -14.58 6.79
N LYS A 77 23.41 -14.79 7.87
CA LYS A 77 23.18 -16.15 8.40
C LYS A 77 22.28 -16.94 7.43
N THR A 78 22.44 -18.25 7.46
CA THR A 78 21.61 -19.20 6.72
C THR A 78 20.13 -19.01 7.04
N ILE A 79 19.29 -19.23 6.03
CA ILE A 79 17.83 -19.14 6.13
C ILE A 79 17.30 -20.51 6.52
N GLU A 80 16.53 -20.55 7.60
CA GLU A 80 15.76 -21.72 8.02
C GLU A 80 14.27 -21.43 7.76
N PHE A 81 13.58 -22.39 7.16
CA PHE A 81 12.15 -22.25 6.89
C PHE A 81 11.35 -22.35 8.18
N LEU A 82 10.44 -21.39 8.38
CA LEU A 82 9.52 -21.38 9.50
C LEU A 82 8.29 -22.24 9.17
N PRO A 83 7.90 -23.17 10.06
CA PRO A 83 6.68 -23.95 9.87
C PRO A 83 5.46 -23.03 9.87
N LEU A 84 4.36 -23.48 9.26
CA LEU A 84 3.14 -22.68 9.13
C LEU A 84 2.51 -22.31 10.48
N SER A 85 2.66 -23.17 11.50
CA SER A 85 2.21 -22.90 12.87
C SER A 85 2.81 -21.62 13.45
N ASP A 86 4.09 -21.37 13.17
CA ASP A 86 4.84 -20.23 13.70
C ASP A 86 4.59 -18.95 12.88
N GLN A 87 3.77 -19.05 11.83
CA GLN A 87 3.31 -17.93 11.00
C GLN A 87 1.88 -17.50 11.36
N GLU A 88 1.22 -18.21 12.28
CA GLU A 88 -0.07 -17.81 12.84
C GLU A 88 0.12 -16.61 13.77
N ILE A 89 -0.73 -15.59 13.60
CA ILE A 89 -0.62 -14.30 14.29
C ILE A 89 -2.01 -13.88 14.78
N SER A 90 -2.09 -13.54 16.06
CA SER A 90 -3.23 -12.89 16.71
C SER A 90 -3.02 -11.38 16.86
N ASP A 91 -3.84 -10.74 17.69
CA ASP A 91 -3.75 -9.33 18.08
C ASP A 91 -2.67 -9.03 19.15
N ASP A 92 -1.81 -10.00 19.49
CA ASP A 92 -0.72 -9.90 20.49
C ASP A 92 0.23 -8.70 20.27
N TYR A 93 0.29 -8.17 19.05
CA TYR A 93 1.10 -7.00 18.71
C TYR A 93 0.52 -5.66 19.21
N PHE A 94 -0.67 -5.67 19.81
CA PHE A 94 -1.32 -4.53 20.43
C PHE A 94 -1.57 -4.81 21.91
N PRO A 95 -0.53 -4.69 22.76
CA PRO A 95 -0.69 -5.02 24.16
C PRO A 95 -1.67 -4.05 24.84
N PRO A 96 -2.46 -4.48 25.85
CA PRO A 96 -3.53 -3.67 26.43
C PRO A 96 -3.10 -2.34 27.07
N HIS A 97 -1.82 -2.20 27.43
CA HIS A 97 -1.25 -0.97 28.00
C HIS A 97 -0.88 0.07 26.93
N LEU A 98 -0.96 -0.28 25.65
CA LEU A 98 -0.66 0.60 24.54
C LEU A 98 -1.97 1.14 23.96
N ASP A 99 -2.07 2.47 23.84
CA ASP A 99 -3.22 3.17 23.27
C ASP A 99 -2.74 4.20 22.24
N MET A 100 -3.68 4.79 21.49
CA MET A 100 -3.45 5.91 20.58
C MET A 100 -3.67 7.27 21.29
N PRO A 101 -3.15 8.38 20.76
CA PRO A 101 -3.43 9.68 21.34
C PRO A 101 -4.88 10.07 21.04
N LYS A 102 -5.65 10.30 22.10
CA LYS A 102 -7.05 10.76 22.03
C LYS A 102 -7.06 12.29 22.03
N ARG A 103 -8.01 12.90 21.31
CA ARG A 103 -8.10 14.35 21.32
C ARG A 103 -8.50 14.84 22.72
N PRO A 104 -7.78 15.78 23.33
CA PRO A 104 -8.22 16.38 24.58
C PRO A 104 -9.55 17.12 24.38
N GLU A 105 -10.39 17.14 25.41
CA GLU A 105 -11.65 17.90 25.38
C GLU A 105 -11.39 19.37 25.06
N TRP A 106 -12.24 19.93 24.20
CA TRP A 106 -12.17 21.31 23.76
C TRP A 106 -13.58 21.90 23.60
N ASP A 107 -13.68 23.22 23.78
CA ASP A 107 -14.94 23.96 23.71
C ASP A 107 -14.85 25.10 22.69
N TYR A 108 -16.01 25.51 22.15
CA TYR A 108 -16.12 26.66 21.22
C TYR A 108 -15.64 28.00 21.79
N ASN A 109 -15.54 28.10 23.12
CA ASN A 109 -15.08 29.31 23.79
C ASN A 109 -13.54 29.43 23.83
N MET A 110 -12.81 28.35 23.49
CA MET A 110 -11.35 28.36 23.49
C MET A 110 -10.81 29.06 22.25
N SER A 111 -9.73 29.83 22.41
CA SER A 111 -9.03 30.38 21.25
C SER A 111 -8.28 29.28 20.50
N LYS A 112 -8.06 29.47 19.20
CA LYS A 112 -7.27 28.54 18.37
C LYS A 112 -5.88 28.28 18.95
N GLU A 113 -5.22 29.33 19.45
CA GLU A 113 -3.88 29.23 20.04
C GLU A 113 -3.88 28.43 21.35
N GLN A 114 -4.91 28.62 22.19
CA GLN A 114 -5.07 27.84 23.42
C GLN A 114 -5.29 26.36 23.11
N LEU A 115 -6.14 26.05 22.13
CA LEU A 115 -6.37 24.68 21.67
C LEU A 115 -5.08 24.07 21.11
N ASP A 116 -4.34 24.82 20.29
CA ASP A 116 -3.08 24.36 19.70
C ASP A 116 -2.04 24.04 20.78
N MET A 117 -1.89 24.90 21.79
CA MET A 117 -0.98 24.64 22.92
C MET A 117 -1.40 23.41 23.72
N ARG A 118 -2.69 23.25 24.02
CA ARG A 118 -3.22 22.13 24.80
C ARG A 118 -3.02 20.79 24.07
N GLU A 119 -3.30 20.74 22.77
CA GLU A 119 -3.08 19.55 21.95
C GLU A 119 -1.58 19.21 21.86
N HIS A 120 -0.71 20.22 21.75
CA HIS A 120 0.74 20.02 21.75
C HIS A 120 1.28 19.49 23.08
N GLU A 121 0.83 20.05 24.20
CA GLU A 121 1.23 19.62 25.54
C GLU A 121 0.81 18.18 25.80
N TYR A 122 -0.46 17.86 25.53
CA TYR A 122 -1.00 16.49 25.64
C TYR A 122 -0.18 15.50 24.81
N PHE A 123 0.06 15.82 23.54
CA PHE A 123 0.77 14.91 22.65
C PHE A 123 2.24 14.70 23.05
N THR A 124 2.87 15.72 23.62
CA THR A 124 4.25 15.62 24.14
C THR A 124 4.29 14.67 25.34
N GLN A 125 3.36 14.83 26.30
CA GLN A 125 3.24 13.94 27.46
C GLN A 125 2.97 12.50 27.03
N TYR A 126 2.09 12.31 26.05
CA TYR A 126 1.79 11.00 25.46
C TYR A 126 3.03 10.33 24.84
N ILE A 127 3.85 11.07 24.08
CA ILE A 127 5.10 10.54 23.51
C ILE A 127 6.08 10.12 24.62
N GLU A 128 6.19 10.91 25.69
CA GLU A 128 7.05 10.57 26.82
C GLU A 128 6.61 9.30 27.52
N GLN A 129 5.30 9.13 27.76
CA GLN A 129 4.72 7.90 28.31
C GLN A 129 4.96 6.69 27.42
N ILE A 130 4.81 6.85 26.10
CA ILE A 130 5.06 5.76 25.16
C ILE A 130 6.54 5.34 25.13
N LYS A 131 7.46 6.29 25.25
CA LYS A 131 8.90 5.97 25.29
C LYS A 131 9.30 5.15 26.52
N THR A 132 8.59 5.28 27.64
CA THR A 132 8.89 4.49 28.85
C THR A 132 8.41 3.05 28.75
N LEU A 133 7.40 2.77 27.91
CA LEU A 133 6.83 1.43 27.70
C LEU A 133 7.76 0.46 26.93
N GLY A 134 8.93 0.92 26.46
CA GLY A 134 9.98 0.07 25.91
C GLY A 134 9.99 -0.03 24.38
N LYS A 135 10.19 -1.25 23.85
CA LYS A 135 10.47 -1.47 22.41
C LYS A 135 9.18 -1.44 21.58
N ILE A 136 8.81 -0.24 21.15
CA ILE A 136 7.66 0.02 20.29
C ILE A 136 8.12 0.09 18.83
N SER A 137 7.25 -0.33 17.93
CA SER A 137 7.46 -0.26 16.49
C SER A 137 7.39 1.19 15.97
N TYR A 138 7.65 1.40 14.69
CA TYR A 138 7.46 2.73 14.11
C TYR A 138 6.00 3.11 14.09
N PHE A 139 5.68 4.30 14.59
CA PHE A 139 4.35 4.89 14.52
C PHE A 139 4.48 6.38 14.20
N GLU A 140 3.36 7.03 13.89
CA GLU A 140 3.33 8.44 13.51
C GLU A 140 3.65 9.36 14.70
N LEU A 141 4.73 10.14 14.58
CA LEU A 141 5.15 11.14 15.57
C LEU A 141 4.67 12.56 15.23
N ASN A 142 3.97 12.74 14.12
CA ASN A 142 3.46 14.04 13.70
C ASN A 142 2.04 14.30 14.24
N LEU A 143 1.92 15.26 15.16
CA LEU A 143 0.63 15.70 15.72
C LEU A 143 -0.39 16.10 14.63
N GLU A 144 0.08 16.66 13.51
CA GLU A 144 -0.80 17.14 12.44
C GLU A 144 -1.55 16.03 11.74
N THR A 145 -0.89 14.89 11.57
CA THR A 145 -1.52 13.69 11.02
C THR A 145 -2.59 13.17 12.00
N TRP A 146 -2.30 13.15 13.31
CA TRP A 146 -3.27 12.79 14.35
C TRP A 146 -4.46 13.75 14.42
N ARG A 147 -4.23 15.05 14.24
CA ARG A 147 -5.31 16.05 14.10
C ARG A 147 -6.23 15.75 12.93
N GLN A 148 -5.70 15.27 11.80
CA GLN A 148 -6.55 14.85 10.68
C GLN A 148 -7.39 13.63 11.05
N LEU A 149 -6.83 12.66 11.76
CA LEU A 149 -7.60 11.50 12.26
C LEU A 149 -8.72 11.95 13.19
N TRP A 150 -8.43 12.83 14.15
CA TRP A 150 -9.44 13.33 15.08
C TRP A 150 -10.59 14.04 14.36
N ARG A 151 -10.28 14.84 13.33
CA ARG A 151 -11.33 15.48 12.50
C ARG A 151 -12.20 14.46 11.77
N VAL A 152 -11.61 13.42 11.19
CA VAL A 152 -12.38 12.33 10.54
C VAL A 152 -13.27 11.64 11.56
N LEU A 153 -12.73 11.31 12.73
CA LEU A 153 -13.47 10.67 13.82
C LEU A 153 -14.63 11.55 14.30
N GLU A 154 -14.47 12.87 14.34
CA GLU A 154 -15.52 13.80 14.75
C GLU A 154 -16.60 13.99 13.67
N MET A 155 -16.20 14.23 12.41
CA MET A 155 -17.10 14.60 11.31
C MET A 155 -17.87 13.45 10.66
N SER A 156 -17.44 12.20 10.88
CA SER A 156 -18.04 11.06 10.18
C SER A 156 -19.20 10.45 10.95
N ASP A 157 -20.28 10.13 10.26
CA ASP A 157 -21.41 9.37 10.82
C ASP A 157 -21.06 7.88 10.94
N ILE A 158 -20.40 7.35 9.89
CA ILE A 158 -19.94 5.96 9.79
C ILE A 158 -18.43 5.97 9.54
N LEU A 159 -17.70 5.08 10.23
CA LEU A 159 -16.26 4.94 10.07
C LEU A 159 -15.91 3.63 9.36
N LEU A 160 -15.16 3.73 8.27
CA LEU A 160 -14.57 2.60 7.57
C LEU A 160 -13.12 2.42 8.03
N ILE A 161 -12.79 1.25 8.55
CA ILE A 161 -11.41 0.85 8.80
C ILE A 161 -10.98 -0.07 7.65
N LEU A 162 -10.04 0.38 6.83
CA LEU A 162 -9.51 -0.40 5.73
C LEU A 162 -8.26 -1.17 6.18
N VAL A 163 -8.24 -2.47 5.86
CA VAL A 163 -7.10 -3.39 6.12
C VAL A 163 -6.71 -4.15 4.85
N ASP A 164 -5.43 -4.52 4.73
CA ASP A 164 -4.94 -5.36 3.62
C ASP A 164 -5.07 -6.81 4.07
N VAL A 165 -5.77 -7.64 3.29
CA VAL A 165 -6.08 -9.04 3.63
C VAL A 165 -4.85 -9.87 4.04
N ARG A 166 -3.68 -9.52 3.52
CA ARG A 166 -2.41 -10.21 3.80
C ARG A 166 -1.91 -9.98 5.22
N TYR A 167 -2.33 -8.89 5.86
CA TYR A 167 -1.84 -8.40 7.15
C TYR A 167 -2.99 -7.92 8.05
N SER A 168 -4.19 -8.48 7.91
CA SER A 168 -5.44 -7.93 8.45
C SER A 168 -5.35 -7.54 9.93
N VAL A 169 -4.94 -8.47 10.79
CA VAL A 169 -4.84 -8.24 12.24
C VAL A 169 -3.79 -7.19 12.61
N LEU A 170 -2.67 -7.13 11.88
CA LEU A 170 -1.60 -6.16 12.10
C LEU A 170 -2.00 -4.72 11.72
N MET A 171 -2.98 -4.59 10.82
CA MET A 171 -3.49 -3.29 10.37
C MET A 171 -4.72 -2.82 11.16
N PHE A 172 -5.21 -3.62 12.09
CA PHE A 172 -6.42 -3.37 12.89
C PHE A 172 -6.08 -3.21 14.38
N PRO A 173 -5.86 -1.98 14.88
CA PRO A 173 -5.61 -1.76 16.30
C PRO A 173 -6.88 -1.96 17.14
N PRO A 174 -6.90 -2.86 18.13
CA PRO A 174 -8.08 -3.11 18.97
C PRO A 174 -8.55 -1.88 19.76
N TYR A 175 -7.61 -1.05 20.23
CA TYR A 175 -7.95 0.18 20.96
C TYR A 175 -8.68 1.21 20.09
N LEU A 176 -8.44 1.22 18.76
CA LEU A 176 -9.15 2.12 17.86
C LEU A 176 -10.62 1.71 17.75
N TYR A 177 -10.87 0.40 17.63
CA TYR A 177 -12.22 -0.14 17.68
C TYR A 177 -12.92 0.22 18.99
N ASN A 178 -12.29 -0.06 20.13
CA ASN A 178 -12.85 0.25 21.46
C ASN A 178 -13.15 1.74 21.63
N TYR A 179 -12.28 2.63 21.13
CA TYR A 179 -12.52 4.07 21.16
C TYR A 179 -13.74 4.48 20.32
N ILE A 180 -13.87 3.92 19.12
CA ILE A 180 -14.97 4.24 18.22
C ILE A 180 -16.31 3.71 18.77
N THR A 181 -16.34 2.48 19.28
CA THR A 181 -17.58 1.84 19.74
C THR A 181 -17.98 2.28 21.13
N ASN A 182 -17.06 2.33 22.09
CA ASN A 182 -17.39 2.57 23.50
C ASN A 182 -17.42 4.06 23.83
N ASP A 183 -16.40 4.81 23.40
CA ASP A 183 -16.25 6.23 23.74
C ASP A 183 -17.07 7.10 22.80
N LEU A 184 -16.93 6.92 21.47
CA LEU A 184 -17.64 7.72 20.46
C LEU A 184 -19.05 7.21 20.13
N LYS A 185 -19.36 5.94 20.41
CA LYS A 185 -20.64 5.28 20.07
C LYS A 185 -21.04 5.47 18.61
N LYS A 186 -20.07 5.26 17.71
CA LYS A 186 -20.24 5.34 16.25
C LYS A 186 -20.20 3.95 15.63
N GLU A 187 -20.86 3.82 14.49
CA GLU A 187 -20.88 2.59 13.72
C GLU A 187 -19.57 2.43 12.94
N VAL A 188 -19.05 1.21 12.93
CA VAL A 188 -17.77 0.88 12.30
C VAL A 188 -17.91 -0.28 11.33
N ILE A 189 -17.36 -0.11 10.14
CA ILE A 189 -17.29 -1.15 9.10
C ILE A 189 -15.82 -1.45 8.82
N LEU A 190 -15.43 -2.71 8.95
CA LEU A 190 -14.13 -3.22 8.52
C LEU A 190 -14.20 -3.55 7.03
N VAL A 191 -13.37 -2.89 6.23
CA VAL A 191 -13.20 -3.22 4.81
C VAL A 191 -11.90 -4.01 4.65
N ILE A 192 -12.04 -5.32 4.45
CA ILE A 192 -10.92 -6.20 4.08
C ILE A 192 -10.65 -5.99 2.60
N ASN A 193 -9.60 -5.23 2.30
CA ASN A 193 -9.22 -4.84 0.94
C ASN A 193 -8.17 -5.80 0.34
N LYS A 194 -8.06 -5.77 -0.99
CA LYS A 194 -7.14 -6.59 -1.79
C LYS A 194 -7.38 -8.09 -1.65
N VAL A 195 -8.64 -8.49 -1.49
CA VAL A 195 -9.02 -9.90 -1.32
C VAL A 195 -8.59 -10.79 -2.49
N ASP A 196 -8.27 -10.20 -3.65
CA ASP A 196 -7.70 -10.88 -4.82
C ASP A 196 -6.30 -11.47 -4.57
N LEU A 197 -5.53 -10.94 -3.62
CA LEU A 197 -4.18 -11.41 -3.33
C LEU A 197 -4.15 -12.68 -2.47
N ALA A 198 -5.24 -12.99 -1.76
CA ALA A 198 -5.30 -14.08 -0.78
C ALA A 198 -6.22 -15.23 -1.24
N PRO A 199 -5.94 -16.48 -0.82
CA PRO A 199 -6.86 -17.59 -1.05
C PRO A 199 -8.23 -17.34 -0.41
N PRO A 200 -9.36 -17.72 -1.06
CA PRO A 200 -10.71 -17.50 -0.52
C PRO A 200 -10.92 -18.03 0.90
N ALA A 201 -10.34 -19.21 1.20
CA ALA A 201 -10.42 -19.83 2.51
C ALA A 201 -9.79 -18.96 3.61
N LEU A 202 -8.67 -18.29 3.29
CA LEU A 202 -8.00 -17.38 4.23
C LEU A 202 -8.83 -16.12 4.49
N VAL A 203 -9.49 -15.59 3.46
CA VAL A 203 -10.40 -14.46 3.60
C VAL A 203 -11.56 -14.79 4.54
N LEU A 204 -12.14 -16.00 4.42
CA LEU A 204 -13.19 -16.48 5.31
C LEU A 204 -12.72 -16.63 6.75
N ALA A 205 -11.54 -17.21 6.96
CA ALA A 205 -11.00 -17.38 8.30
C ALA A 205 -10.75 -16.03 8.99
N TRP A 206 -10.25 -15.03 8.25
CA TRP A 206 -10.14 -13.67 8.79
C TRP A 206 -11.49 -13.04 9.10
N ARG A 207 -12.49 -13.22 8.22
CA ARG A 207 -13.85 -12.74 8.46
C ARG A 207 -14.39 -13.30 9.77
N GLU A 208 -14.32 -14.61 9.98
CA GLU A 208 -14.82 -15.24 11.20
C GLU A 208 -14.06 -14.76 12.43
N TYR A 209 -12.73 -14.70 12.35
CA TYR A 209 -11.90 -14.20 13.44
C TYR A 209 -12.35 -12.82 13.94
N PHE A 210 -12.57 -11.88 13.01
CA PHE A 210 -13.04 -10.54 13.37
C PHE A 210 -14.48 -10.53 13.87
N SER A 211 -15.37 -11.36 13.31
CA SER A 211 -16.76 -11.47 13.78
C SER A 211 -16.85 -12.03 15.20
N GLU A 212 -16.01 -12.99 15.56
CA GLU A 212 -15.95 -13.58 16.90
C GLU A 212 -15.35 -12.60 17.92
N HIS A 213 -14.24 -11.93 17.58
CA HIS A 213 -13.52 -11.04 18.51
C HIS A 213 -14.17 -9.65 18.63
N TYR A 214 -14.85 -9.17 17.58
CA TYR A 214 -15.44 -7.83 17.53
C TYR A 214 -16.90 -7.88 17.03
N PRO A 215 -17.86 -8.21 17.91
CA PRO A 215 -19.25 -8.48 17.51
C PRO A 215 -20.01 -7.29 16.90
N GLN A 216 -19.61 -6.05 17.16
CA GLN A 216 -20.24 -4.86 16.59
C GLN A 216 -19.66 -4.49 15.21
N LEU A 217 -18.65 -5.23 14.75
CA LEU A 217 -17.96 -4.94 13.50
C LEU A 217 -18.69 -5.55 12.31
N ARG A 218 -19.13 -4.69 11.39
CA ARG A 218 -19.63 -5.13 10.08
C ARG A 218 -18.45 -5.33 9.13
N ILE A 219 -18.41 -6.44 8.40
CA ILE A 219 -17.25 -6.80 7.57
C ILE A 219 -17.64 -6.80 6.09
N VAL A 220 -16.91 -6.03 5.30
CA VAL A 220 -17.06 -5.94 3.83
C VAL A 220 -15.76 -6.37 3.16
N HIS A 221 -15.88 -7.21 2.13
CA HIS A 221 -14.76 -7.64 1.29
C HIS A 221 -14.68 -6.75 0.06
N PHE A 222 -13.50 -6.25 -0.27
CA PHE A 222 -13.33 -5.35 -1.41
C PHE A 222 -12.07 -5.65 -2.22
N THR A 223 -12.14 -5.45 -3.54
CA THR A 223 -10.98 -5.38 -4.42
C THR A 223 -11.13 -4.20 -5.37
N SER A 224 -10.11 -3.34 -5.42
CA SER A 224 -10.13 -2.14 -6.27
C SER A 224 -9.53 -2.40 -7.66
N TYR A 225 -8.44 -3.18 -7.71
CA TYR A 225 -7.72 -3.53 -8.94
C TYR A 225 -7.02 -4.88 -8.74
N PRO A 226 -7.55 -5.99 -9.28
CA PRO A 226 -6.88 -7.29 -9.17
C PRO A 226 -5.49 -7.20 -9.83
N VAL A 227 -4.46 -7.57 -9.06
CA VAL A 227 -3.09 -7.60 -9.55
C VAL A 227 -2.89 -8.85 -10.43
N GLU A 228 -2.29 -8.69 -11.60
CA GLU A 228 -1.91 -9.85 -12.42
C GLU A 228 -0.76 -10.60 -11.74
N ASN A 229 -1.03 -11.84 -11.30
CA ASN A 229 -0.01 -12.72 -10.72
C ASN A 229 1.14 -12.96 -11.71
N LEU A 230 2.38 -13.03 -11.22
CA LEU A 230 3.59 -13.30 -12.03
C LEU A 230 3.48 -14.58 -12.88
N GLN A 231 2.73 -15.57 -12.39
CA GLN A 231 2.48 -16.83 -13.11
C GLN A 231 1.53 -16.64 -14.30
N GLU A 232 0.56 -15.73 -14.21
CA GLU A 232 -0.37 -15.44 -15.31
C GLU A 232 0.29 -14.59 -16.41
N THR A 233 1.24 -13.73 -16.06
CA THR A 233 1.95 -12.87 -17.01
C THR A 233 2.85 -13.66 -17.96
N LEU A 234 3.34 -14.82 -17.53
CA LEU A 234 4.14 -15.73 -18.36
C LEU A 234 3.29 -16.49 -19.41
N ASN A 235 1.97 -16.58 -19.21
CA ASN A 235 1.10 -17.48 -19.96
C ASN A 235 0.20 -16.80 -21.02
N ARG A 236 0.29 -15.49 -21.26
CA ARG A 236 -0.72 -14.79 -22.08
C ARG A 236 -0.14 -14.01 -23.28
N GLN A 237 -0.56 -14.44 -24.48
CA GLN A 237 -0.51 -13.66 -25.71
C GLN A 237 -1.63 -12.59 -25.76
N THR A 238 -1.48 -11.64 -26.66
CA THR A 238 -1.87 -10.22 -26.61
C THR A 238 -3.37 -9.87 -26.85
N THR A 239 -4.30 -10.82 -26.89
CA THR A 239 -5.72 -10.58 -27.25
C THR A 239 -6.74 -10.58 -26.10
N LEU A 240 -6.32 -10.79 -24.84
CA LEU A 240 -7.22 -10.98 -23.67
C LEU A 240 -7.56 -9.71 -22.86
N ASN A 241 -7.20 -8.51 -23.32
CA ASN A 241 -7.25 -7.30 -22.49
C ASN A 241 -8.67 -6.71 -22.30
N ARG A 242 -9.61 -6.94 -23.23
CA ARG A 242 -10.97 -6.36 -23.16
C ARG A 242 -11.87 -7.09 -22.14
N HIS A 243 -11.87 -8.42 -22.13
CA HIS A 243 -12.66 -9.22 -21.18
C HIS A 243 -12.19 -9.03 -19.72
N LYS A 244 -10.89 -8.77 -19.52
CA LYS A 244 -10.31 -8.48 -18.21
C LYS A 244 -10.84 -7.17 -17.60
N ARG A 245 -11.16 -6.14 -18.41
CA ARG A 245 -11.71 -4.87 -17.90
C ARG A 245 -13.15 -5.03 -17.41
N LYS A 246 -13.97 -5.80 -18.11
CA LYS A 246 -15.37 -6.11 -17.72
C LYS A 246 -15.43 -6.89 -16.39
N GLY A 247 -14.51 -7.85 -16.19
CA GLY A 247 -14.38 -8.53 -14.89
C GLY A 247 -13.97 -7.59 -13.75
N LYS A 248 -13.05 -6.66 -14.01
CA LYS A 248 -12.55 -5.67 -13.02
C LYS A 248 -13.65 -4.73 -12.53
N LEU A 249 -14.44 -4.16 -13.45
CA LEU A 249 -15.53 -3.24 -13.07
C LEU A 249 -16.64 -3.96 -12.29
N ARG A 250 -16.90 -5.22 -12.64
CA ARG A 250 -17.87 -6.07 -11.93
C ARG A 250 -17.46 -6.39 -10.49
N MET A 251 -16.18 -6.67 -10.24
CA MET A 251 -15.71 -6.93 -8.86
C MET A 251 -15.85 -5.69 -7.97
N VAL A 252 -15.52 -4.53 -8.53
CA VAL A 252 -15.68 -3.25 -7.84
C VAL A 252 -17.15 -2.97 -7.52
N SER A 253 -18.06 -3.25 -8.45
CA SER A 253 -19.48 -3.05 -8.23
C SER A 253 -20.06 -4.03 -7.20
N GLU A 254 -19.65 -5.30 -7.19
CA GLU A 254 -20.05 -6.26 -6.14
C GLU A 254 -19.60 -5.79 -4.74
N GLY A 255 -18.36 -5.27 -4.61
CA GLY A 255 -17.86 -4.69 -3.36
C GLY A 255 -18.60 -3.41 -2.96
N ALA A 256 -18.92 -2.54 -3.92
CA ALA A 256 -19.68 -1.31 -3.66
C ALA A 256 -21.13 -1.60 -3.26
N GLN A 257 -21.76 -2.64 -3.84
CA GLN A 257 -23.09 -3.12 -3.43
C GLN A 257 -23.09 -3.63 -2.00
N ALA A 258 -22.07 -4.41 -1.61
CA ALA A 258 -21.94 -4.91 -0.24
C ALA A 258 -21.82 -3.74 0.76
N LEU A 259 -20.99 -2.74 0.44
CA LEU A 259 -20.87 -1.54 1.27
C LEU A 259 -22.19 -0.76 1.36
N LEU A 260 -22.87 -0.55 0.24
CA LEU A 260 -24.15 0.15 0.21
C LEU A 260 -25.20 -0.55 1.06
N LYS A 261 -25.26 -1.88 1.02
CA LYS A 261 -26.16 -2.68 1.86
C LYS A 261 -25.90 -2.46 3.35
N GLU A 262 -24.64 -2.53 3.78
CA GLU A 262 -24.29 -2.28 5.18
C GLU A 262 -24.62 -0.84 5.61
N CYS A 263 -24.37 0.15 4.73
CA CYS A 263 -24.77 1.53 5.00
C CYS A 263 -26.29 1.70 5.07
N GLN A 264 -27.07 1.03 4.21
CA GLN A 264 -28.54 1.06 4.27
C GLN A 264 -29.07 0.48 5.58
N GLU A 265 -28.49 -0.63 6.07
CA GLU A 265 -28.88 -1.22 7.35
C GLU A 265 -28.58 -0.31 8.56
N ILE A 266 -27.53 0.50 8.48
CA ILE A 266 -27.17 1.46 9.54
C ILE A 266 -28.05 2.72 9.50
N VAL A 267 -28.26 3.26 8.30
CA VAL A 267 -28.89 4.57 8.10
C VAL A 267 -30.41 4.48 8.10
N LEU A 268 -30.97 3.34 7.65
CA LEU A 268 -32.41 3.09 7.51
C LEU A 268 -33.07 4.24 6.74
N ASP A 269 -34.13 4.85 7.28
CA ASP A 269 -34.91 5.91 6.62
C ASP A 269 -34.35 7.34 6.83
N LYS A 270 -33.16 7.49 7.42
CA LYS A 270 -32.64 8.82 7.80
C LYS A 270 -32.00 9.60 6.66
N VAL A 271 -31.48 8.92 5.65
CA VAL A 271 -30.85 9.53 4.46
C VAL A 271 -31.28 8.74 3.24
N ASP A 272 -31.62 9.44 2.16
CA ASP A 272 -31.95 8.80 0.89
C ASP A 272 -30.68 8.35 0.16
N LEU A 273 -30.50 7.03 0.06
CA LEU A 273 -29.40 6.36 -0.62
C LEU A 273 -29.77 5.85 -2.03
N SER A 274 -30.96 6.18 -2.54
CA SER A 274 -31.45 5.77 -3.86
C SER A 274 -30.50 6.21 -4.99
N SER A 275 -30.00 7.45 -4.92
CA SER A 275 -29.04 8.01 -5.88
C SER A 275 -27.76 7.18 -6.00
N TRP A 276 -27.26 6.63 -4.87
CA TRP A 276 -26.08 5.78 -4.86
C TRP A 276 -26.39 4.40 -5.46
N GLN A 277 -27.55 3.81 -5.13
CA GLN A 277 -28.00 2.55 -5.73
C GLN A 277 -28.13 2.65 -7.25
N GLU A 278 -28.73 3.73 -7.76
CA GLU A 278 -28.86 3.98 -9.19
C GLU A 278 -27.50 4.11 -9.88
N LYS A 279 -26.55 4.80 -9.24
CA LYS A 279 -25.18 4.93 -9.76
C LYS A 279 -24.53 3.57 -9.95
N ILE A 280 -24.58 2.70 -8.94
CA ILE A 280 -24.03 1.34 -9.02
C ILE A 280 -24.71 0.53 -10.14
N ASN A 281 -26.04 0.61 -10.24
CA ASN A 281 -26.79 -0.10 -11.29
C ASN A 281 -26.41 0.39 -12.69
N LYS A 282 -26.20 1.70 -12.86
CA LYS A 282 -25.69 2.27 -14.11
C LYS A 282 -24.30 1.72 -14.41
N GLU A 283 -23.38 1.68 -13.44
CA GLU A 283 -22.03 1.14 -13.62
C GLU A 283 -22.01 -0.34 -14.02
N ILE A 284 -22.95 -1.14 -13.50
CA ILE A 284 -23.09 -2.57 -13.87
C ILE A 284 -23.58 -2.75 -15.32
N ASN A 285 -24.47 -1.87 -15.77
CA ASN A 285 -25.17 -1.99 -17.05
C ASN A 285 -24.47 -1.29 -18.22
N LEU A 286 -23.37 -0.58 -17.99
CA LEU A 286 -22.62 0.09 -19.06
C LEU A 286 -21.81 -0.92 -19.88
N ASP A 287 -22.14 -1.05 -21.16
CA ASP A 287 -21.26 -1.65 -22.17
C ASP A 287 -20.30 -0.58 -22.73
N ASP A 288 -19.04 -0.98 -22.90
CA ASP A 288 -17.79 -0.21 -23.04
C ASP A 288 -17.66 0.72 -24.29
N ASP A 289 -18.73 1.09 -25.00
CA ASP A 289 -18.62 1.92 -26.23
C ASP A 289 -18.54 3.44 -25.96
N CYS A 290 -18.30 3.86 -24.71
CA CYS A 290 -18.14 5.27 -24.37
C CYS A 290 -16.79 5.51 -23.70
N ASP A 291 -15.90 6.22 -24.39
CA ASP A 291 -14.66 6.77 -23.87
C ASP A 291 -14.85 7.29 -22.43
N THR A 292 -14.10 6.72 -21.49
CA THR A 292 -14.12 7.02 -20.06
C THR A 292 -13.50 8.38 -19.74
N ASN A 293 -14.10 9.43 -20.28
CA ASN A 293 -13.95 10.80 -19.81
C ASN A 293 -15.34 11.32 -19.41
N ARG A 294 -16.03 10.61 -18.52
CA ARG A 294 -17.20 11.15 -17.85
C ARG A 294 -16.74 12.20 -16.84
N LYS A 295 -16.86 13.46 -17.24
CA LYS A 295 -16.85 14.60 -16.32
C LYS A 295 -18.19 14.63 -15.60
N ASP A 296 -18.43 13.68 -14.70
CA ASP A 296 -19.40 13.95 -13.64
C ASP A 296 -18.85 15.14 -12.84
N ASN A 297 -19.70 16.12 -12.53
CA ASN A 297 -19.31 17.28 -11.72
C ASN A 297 -19.05 16.83 -10.27
N ILE A 298 -17.91 16.16 -10.05
CA ILE A 298 -17.45 15.77 -8.72
C ILE A 298 -16.90 17.03 -8.08
N ILE A 299 -17.69 17.60 -7.16
CA ILE A 299 -17.29 18.76 -6.38
C ILE A 299 -16.28 18.27 -5.35
N ILE A 300 -15.00 18.55 -5.59
CA ILE A 300 -13.96 18.44 -4.56
C ILE A 300 -13.94 19.77 -3.83
N GLU A 301 -14.61 19.84 -2.68
CA GLU A 301 -14.48 21.01 -1.81
C GLU A 301 -13.08 21.00 -1.18
N LYS A 302 -12.36 22.13 -1.31
CA LYS A 302 -11.05 22.30 -0.68
C LYS A 302 -11.21 22.45 0.83
N ASN A 303 -10.34 21.76 1.56
CA ASN A 303 -10.01 21.91 2.99
C ASN A 303 -11.07 22.66 3.80
N ASP A 304 -12.14 21.99 4.16
CA ASP A 304 -13.07 22.52 5.15
C ASP A 304 -12.33 22.59 6.50
N THR A 305 -11.87 23.79 6.85
CA THR A 305 -11.29 24.09 8.16
C THR A 305 -12.34 24.63 9.13
N SER A 306 -13.62 24.62 8.75
CA SER A 306 -14.68 25.13 9.61
C SER A 306 -15.05 24.09 10.66
N PHE A 307 -15.07 24.53 11.91
CA PHE A 307 -15.37 23.70 13.07
C PHE A 307 -16.89 23.57 13.19
N VAL A 308 -17.46 22.54 12.59
CA VAL A 308 -18.89 22.27 12.64
C VAL A 308 -19.17 21.24 13.75
N LYS A 309 -20.04 21.58 14.69
CA LYS A 309 -20.63 20.62 15.62
C LYS A 309 -21.21 19.48 14.79
N HIS A 310 -20.69 18.26 14.94
CA HIS A 310 -21.16 17.14 14.14
C HIS A 310 -22.54 16.69 14.64
N ASP A 311 -23.58 17.20 13.99
CA ASP A 311 -24.92 16.64 14.08
C ASP A 311 -25.00 15.44 13.12
N LYS A 312 -25.47 14.29 13.63
CA LYS A 312 -25.61 13.08 12.81
C LYS A 312 -26.49 13.35 11.60
N TYR A 313 -26.01 13.02 10.40
CA TYR A 313 -26.69 13.27 9.12
C TYR A 313 -27.04 14.74 8.88
N ALA A 314 -26.13 15.65 9.22
CA ALA A 314 -26.30 17.08 8.97
C ALA A 314 -26.74 17.33 7.51
N ASN A 315 -27.83 18.09 7.35
CA ASN A 315 -28.47 18.41 6.05
C ASN A 315 -28.95 17.18 5.24
N GLY A 316 -29.20 16.04 5.88
CA GLY A 316 -29.60 14.81 5.19
C GLY A 316 -28.47 14.17 4.38
N THR A 317 -27.22 14.51 4.68
CA THR A 317 -26.03 13.95 4.02
C THR A 317 -25.34 12.94 4.94
N LEU A 318 -25.06 11.75 4.42
CA LEU A 318 -24.25 10.72 5.06
C LEU A 318 -22.75 11.02 4.86
N THR A 319 -22.02 11.16 5.97
CA THR A 319 -20.56 11.35 5.98
C THR A 319 -19.85 10.06 6.37
N ILE A 320 -19.05 9.50 5.46
CA ILE A 320 -18.32 8.25 5.67
C ILE A 320 -16.82 8.53 5.80
N GLY A 321 -16.22 8.22 6.95
CA GLY A 321 -14.79 8.44 7.20
C GLY A 321 -13.94 7.23 6.86
N CYS A 322 -12.89 7.41 6.06
CA CYS A 322 -11.96 6.34 5.68
C CYS A 322 -10.69 6.39 6.53
N ILE A 323 -10.46 5.39 7.39
CA ILE A 323 -9.28 5.25 8.24
C ILE A 323 -8.49 4.01 7.84
N GLY A 324 -7.16 4.06 7.98
CA GLY A 324 -6.31 2.88 7.79
C GLY A 324 -4.85 3.22 7.54
N HIS A 325 -4.02 2.18 7.54
CA HIS A 325 -2.58 2.28 7.36
C HIS A 325 -2.19 2.85 5.97
N PRO A 326 -0.96 3.39 5.81
CA PRO A 326 -0.43 3.71 4.48
C PRO A 326 -0.47 2.49 3.54
N ASN A 327 -0.64 2.71 2.24
CA ASN A 327 -0.60 1.67 1.20
C ASN A 327 -1.64 0.53 1.28
N VAL A 328 -2.58 0.59 2.24
CA VAL A 328 -3.72 -0.34 2.32
C VAL A 328 -4.69 -0.19 1.14
N GLY A 329 -4.66 0.97 0.46
CA GLY A 329 -5.48 1.25 -0.71
C GLY A 329 -6.67 2.17 -0.48
N LYS A 330 -6.71 2.99 0.58
CA LYS A 330 -7.81 3.95 0.85
C LYS A 330 -8.20 4.79 -0.36
N SER A 331 -7.26 5.53 -0.93
CA SER A 331 -7.54 6.39 -2.09
C SER A 331 -7.87 5.59 -3.36
N ALA A 332 -7.36 4.36 -3.49
CA ALA A 332 -7.74 3.47 -4.60
C ALA A 332 -9.17 2.91 -4.43
N PHE A 333 -9.55 2.59 -3.20
CA PHE A 333 -10.91 2.19 -2.82
C PHE A 333 -11.91 3.30 -3.12
N MET A 334 -11.64 4.54 -2.72
CA MET A 334 -12.53 5.67 -3.01
C MET A 334 -12.67 5.90 -4.51
N ASN A 335 -11.58 5.91 -5.28
CA ASN A 335 -11.66 6.03 -6.74
C ASN A 335 -12.47 4.90 -7.38
N ALA A 336 -12.34 3.67 -6.85
CA ALA A 336 -13.08 2.51 -7.34
C ALA A 336 -14.58 2.66 -7.05
N VAL A 337 -14.97 3.04 -5.82
CA VAL A 337 -16.38 3.25 -5.44
C VAL A 337 -16.99 4.46 -6.17
N ILE A 338 -16.18 5.48 -6.48
CA ILE A 338 -16.65 6.65 -7.23
C ILE A 338 -16.77 6.35 -8.73
N GLY A 339 -16.05 5.35 -9.26
CA GLY A 339 -15.99 5.03 -10.68
C GLY A 339 -15.06 5.93 -11.50
N ASN A 340 -14.49 6.98 -10.90
CA ASN A 340 -13.62 7.95 -11.55
C ASN A 340 -12.34 8.20 -10.73
N LYS A 341 -11.25 8.59 -11.40
CA LYS A 341 -9.97 8.92 -10.76
C LYS A 341 -10.02 10.33 -10.14
N VAL A 342 -10.54 10.44 -8.93
CA VAL A 342 -10.69 11.71 -8.19
C VAL A 342 -9.45 12.02 -7.36
N VAL A 343 -8.94 11.01 -6.64
CA VAL A 343 -7.80 11.15 -5.73
C VAL A 343 -6.56 10.59 -6.40
N SER A 344 -5.44 11.30 -6.26
CA SER A 344 -4.15 10.78 -6.70
C SER A 344 -3.72 9.59 -5.83
N VAL A 345 -3.22 8.53 -6.47
CA VAL A 345 -2.76 7.30 -5.80
C VAL A 345 -1.28 7.09 -6.04
N SER A 346 -0.57 6.60 -5.02
CA SER A 346 0.86 6.28 -5.10
C SER A 346 1.18 5.09 -4.20
N ARG A 347 2.28 4.39 -4.52
CA ARG A 347 2.84 3.28 -3.72
C ARG A 347 3.70 3.77 -2.56
N THR A 348 4.05 5.05 -2.56
CA THR A 348 4.89 5.63 -1.50
C THR A 348 4.01 6.04 -0.33
N PRO A 349 4.32 5.61 0.91
CA PRO A 349 3.57 6.05 2.08
C PRO A 349 3.69 7.57 2.29
N GLY A 350 2.64 8.19 2.82
CA GLY A 350 2.56 9.65 3.01
C GLY A 350 2.23 10.43 1.74
N HIS A 351 1.62 9.78 0.73
CA HIS A 351 1.13 10.43 -0.49
C HIS A 351 -0.11 11.30 -0.22
N THR A 352 -1.12 10.75 0.43
CA THR A 352 -2.26 11.51 0.95
C THR A 352 -1.80 12.26 2.20
N LYS A 353 -1.70 13.59 2.10
CA LYS A 353 -1.17 14.45 3.16
C LYS A 353 -2.22 15.25 3.91
N HIS A 354 -3.37 15.48 3.29
CA HIS A 354 -4.41 16.37 3.80
C HIS A 354 -5.74 15.65 3.81
N PHE A 355 -6.55 15.97 4.81
CA PHE A 355 -7.96 15.61 4.84
C PHE A 355 -8.67 16.20 3.63
N GLN A 356 -9.53 15.40 3.00
CA GLN A 356 -10.32 15.81 1.84
C GLN A 356 -11.74 15.26 1.98
N THR A 357 -12.72 16.08 1.61
CA THR A 357 -14.12 15.67 1.51
C THR A 357 -14.47 15.46 0.05
N ILE A 358 -14.95 14.26 -0.28
CA ILE A 358 -15.22 13.85 -1.66
C ILE A 358 -16.67 13.40 -1.74
N PHE A 359 -17.47 14.09 -2.53
CA PHE A 359 -18.87 13.72 -2.74
C PHE A 359 -18.98 12.54 -3.70
N LEU A 360 -19.65 11.48 -3.25
CA LEU A 360 -20.00 10.32 -4.07
C LEU A 360 -21.31 10.57 -4.81
N THR A 361 -22.29 11.12 -4.08
CA THR A 361 -23.58 11.65 -4.55
C THR A 361 -23.89 12.91 -3.75
N GLU A 362 -25.00 13.60 -4.05
CA GLU A 362 -25.43 14.79 -3.29
C GLU A 362 -25.66 14.47 -1.79
N ASN A 363 -26.11 13.25 -1.49
CA ASN A 363 -26.43 12.81 -0.13
C ASN A 363 -25.35 11.96 0.53
N VAL A 364 -24.26 11.62 -0.16
CA VAL A 364 -23.21 10.75 0.39
C VAL A 364 -21.84 11.32 0.08
N ARG A 365 -21.03 11.52 1.12
CA ARG A 365 -19.66 12.01 1.00
C ARG A 365 -18.67 11.15 1.78
N PHE A 366 -17.48 10.98 1.21
CA PHE A 366 -16.33 10.37 1.86
C PHE A 366 -15.41 11.43 2.46
N CYS A 367 -14.83 11.11 3.61
CA CYS A 367 -13.73 11.86 4.21
C CYS A 367 -12.45 11.02 4.12
N ASP A 368 -11.49 11.46 3.29
CA ASP A 368 -10.17 10.81 3.18
C ASP A 368 -9.26 11.27 4.31
N CYS A 369 -8.65 10.30 5.00
CA CYS A 369 -7.65 10.54 6.03
C CYS A 369 -6.25 10.21 5.47
N PRO A 370 -5.19 10.99 5.78
CA PRO A 370 -3.84 10.53 5.56
C PRO A 370 -3.61 9.14 6.17
N GLY A 371 -2.72 8.33 5.60
CA GLY A 371 -2.42 7.03 6.20
C GLY A 371 -1.66 7.17 7.51
N LEU A 372 -2.20 6.66 8.60
CA LEU A 372 -1.55 6.66 9.91
C LEU A 372 -0.98 5.28 10.23
N VAL A 373 0.23 5.28 10.79
CA VAL A 373 0.82 4.08 11.39
C VAL A 373 0.61 4.18 12.89
N PHE A 374 -0.13 3.22 13.42
CA PHE A 374 -0.56 3.17 14.81
C PHE A 374 0.54 2.58 15.71
N PRO A 375 0.66 3.02 16.98
CA PRO A 375 1.55 2.39 17.95
C PRO A 375 1.25 0.90 18.10
N SER A 376 2.28 0.07 17.97
CA SER A 376 2.20 -1.39 18.13
C SER A 376 3.59 -1.96 18.46
N THR A 377 3.68 -3.24 18.77
CA THR A 377 4.96 -3.97 18.94
C THR A 377 5.37 -4.75 17.68
N VAL A 378 4.73 -4.47 16.53
CA VAL A 378 4.97 -5.17 15.26
C VAL A 378 6.45 -5.04 14.84
N PRO A 379 7.11 -6.16 14.49
CA PRO A 379 8.48 -6.15 13.99
C PRO A 379 8.65 -5.25 12.76
N LYS A 380 9.78 -4.54 12.69
CA LYS A 380 10.10 -3.63 11.59
C LYS A 380 10.01 -4.29 10.21
N GLN A 381 10.43 -5.55 10.11
CA GLN A 381 10.40 -6.31 8.85
C GLN A 381 8.96 -6.38 8.30
N LEU A 382 7.98 -6.68 9.17
CA LEU A 382 6.57 -6.66 8.81
C LEU A 382 6.09 -5.26 8.45
N GLN A 383 6.45 -4.23 9.21
CA GLN A 383 6.04 -2.85 8.90
C GLN A 383 6.52 -2.37 7.51
N ILE A 384 7.71 -2.79 7.10
CA ILE A 384 8.25 -2.50 5.75
C ILE A 384 7.45 -3.27 4.69
N LEU A 385 7.15 -4.55 4.92
CA LEU A 385 6.38 -5.40 4.00
C LEU A 385 4.92 -4.96 3.85
N MET A 386 4.32 -4.46 4.93
CA MET A 386 2.99 -3.81 4.95
C MET A 386 2.96 -2.50 4.16
N GLY A 387 4.13 -1.90 3.90
CA GLY A 387 4.24 -0.61 3.22
C GLY A 387 4.03 0.60 4.12
N SER A 388 4.08 0.43 5.44
CA SER A 388 3.98 1.51 6.43
C SER A 388 5.22 2.42 6.42
N PHE A 389 6.37 1.86 6.04
CA PHE A 389 7.63 2.58 5.89
C PHE A 389 8.11 2.57 4.42
N PRO A 390 8.60 3.70 3.87
CA PRO A 390 9.00 3.77 2.47
C PRO A 390 10.26 2.94 2.22
N ILE A 391 10.15 1.96 1.33
CA ILE A 391 11.22 1.04 0.95
C ILE A 391 12.49 1.80 0.51
N SER A 392 12.35 2.94 -0.18
CA SER A 392 13.47 3.77 -0.64
C SER A 392 14.36 4.33 0.47
N GLN A 393 13.85 4.46 1.70
CA GLN A 393 14.57 5.01 2.85
C GLN A 393 15.07 3.92 3.80
N VAL A 394 14.83 2.65 3.48
CA VAL A 394 15.29 1.51 4.28
C VAL A 394 16.80 1.37 4.13
N ARG A 395 17.55 1.67 5.19
CA ARG A 395 19.03 1.62 5.18
C ARG A 395 19.58 0.19 5.03
N GLU A 396 18.85 -0.79 5.53
CA GLU A 396 19.24 -2.19 5.57
C GLU A 396 18.03 -3.04 5.18
N PRO A 397 17.90 -3.43 3.89
CA PRO A 397 16.76 -4.19 3.40
C PRO A 397 16.94 -5.71 3.48
N TYR A 398 18.14 -6.22 3.78
CA TYR A 398 18.48 -7.63 3.68
C TYR A 398 17.83 -8.46 4.78
N THR A 399 17.70 -7.93 6.01
CA THR A 399 16.92 -8.62 7.06
C THR A 399 15.46 -8.81 6.70
N VAL A 400 14.87 -7.89 5.93
CA VAL A 400 13.49 -8.03 5.43
C VAL A 400 13.41 -9.10 4.35
N VAL A 401 14.42 -9.18 3.46
CA VAL A 401 14.52 -10.27 2.49
C VAL A 401 14.69 -11.62 3.20
N LYS A 402 15.50 -11.68 4.26
CA LYS A 402 15.62 -12.88 5.10
C LYS A 402 14.26 -13.27 5.67
N TYR A 403 13.53 -12.32 6.24
CA TYR A 403 12.20 -12.55 6.81
C TYR A 403 11.20 -13.13 5.80
N LEU A 404 11.25 -12.66 4.54
CA LEU A 404 10.48 -13.22 3.43
C LEU A 404 10.91 -14.65 3.10
N ALA A 405 12.23 -14.88 2.98
CA ALA A 405 12.79 -16.17 2.60
C ALA A 405 12.54 -17.28 3.64
N GLN A 406 12.39 -16.91 4.92
CA GLN A 406 12.03 -17.86 5.98
C GLN A 406 10.59 -18.38 5.84
N ARG A 407 9.69 -17.64 5.19
CA ARG A 407 8.27 -18.00 5.08
C ARG A 407 7.89 -18.54 3.71
N ILE A 408 8.66 -18.17 2.71
CA ILE A 408 8.40 -18.48 1.31
C ILE A 408 9.69 -18.92 0.65
N ASP A 409 9.62 -19.97 -0.16
CA ASP A 409 10.71 -20.41 -1.02
C ASP A 409 10.96 -19.39 -2.16
N LEU A 410 11.67 -18.31 -1.81
CA LEU A 410 12.05 -17.24 -2.74
C LEU A 410 12.89 -17.75 -3.90
N PRO A 411 13.91 -18.63 -3.72
CA PRO A 411 14.69 -19.15 -4.83
C PRO A 411 13.84 -19.82 -5.91
N LYS A 412 12.87 -20.64 -5.51
CA LYS A 412 11.95 -21.32 -6.43
C LYS A 412 11.00 -20.36 -7.13
N ILE A 413 10.42 -19.39 -6.41
CA ILE A 413 9.51 -18.39 -7.00
C ILE A 413 10.24 -17.50 -8.00
N LEU A 414 11.44 -17.05 -7.65
CA LEU A 414 12.24 -16.18 -8.49
C LEU A 414 12.93 -16.93 -9.62
N LYS A 415 12.94 -18.27 -9.62
CA LYS A 415 13.66 -19.14 -10.54
C LYS A 415 15.13 -18.70 -10.66
N ILE A 416 15.81 -18.65 -9.52
CA ILE A 416 17.23 -18.29 -9.40
C ILE A 416 18.04 -19.52 -8.99
N GLN A 417 19.29 -19.58 -9.43
CA GLN A 417 20.23 -20.64 -9.06
C GLN A 417 21.31 -20.04 -8.14
N HIS A 418 21.79 -20.86 -7.20
CA HIS A 418 22.83 -20.43 -6.28
C HIS A 418 24.14 -20.21 -7.04
N GLN A 419 24.76 -19.03 -6.89
CA GLN A 419 26.00 -18.74 -7.63
C GLN A 419 27.16 -19.67 -7.26
N GLN A 420 27.17 -20.16 -6.02
CA GLN A 420 28.24 -21.02 -5.50
C GLN A 420 27.87 -22.52 -5.52
N ASN A 421 26.73 -22.90 -6.11
CA ASN A 421 26.20 -24.28 -6.10
C ASN A 421 26.17 -24.91 -4.69
N ASP A 422 25.73 -24.13 -3.71
CA ASP A 422 25.50 -24.58 -2.33
C ASP A 422 23.98 -24.72 -2.13
N ASP A 423 23.58 -25.61 -1.23
CA ASP A 423 22.18 -25.84 -0.87
C ASP A 423 21.70 -24.84 0.19
N ALA A 424 22.63 -24.26 0.96
CA ALA A 424 22.32 -23.28 1.99
C ALA A 424 22.18 -21.87 1.41
N TRP A 425 20.99 -21.26 1.56
CA TRP A 425 20.74 -19.88 1.12
C TRP A 425 20.85 -18.89 2.28
N SER A 426 21.54 -17.77 2.06
CA SER A 426 21.40 -16.56 2.88
C SER A 426 20.62 -15.47 2.15
N ALA A 427 20.19 -14.43 2.87
CA ALA A 427 19.50 -13.30 2.24
C ALA A 427 20.41 -12.54 1.26
N MET A 428 21.72 -12.54 1.52
CA MET A 428 22.71 -11.95 0.61
C MET A 428 22.82 -12.77 -0.67
N ASP A 429 22.87 -14.11 -0.59
CA ASP A 429 22.97 -14.98 -1.77
C ASP A 429 21.74 -14.86 -2.67
N ILE A 430 20.55 -14.73 -2.09
CA ILE A 430 19.31 -14.44 -2.83
C ILE A 430 19.43 -13.10 -3.56
N CYS A 431 19.94 -12.06 -2.89
CA CYS A 431 20.10 -10.73 -3.49
C CYS A 431 21.16 -10.73 -4.60
N ASP A 432 22.28 -11.41 -4.42
CA ASP A 432 23.33 -11.56 -5.42
C ASP A 432 22.82 -12.32 -6.66
N SER A 433 22.12 -13.44 -6.43
CA SER A 433 21.53 -14.24 -7.52
C SER A 433 20.44 -13.48 -8.27
N TRP A 434 19.62 -12.69 -7.57
CA TRP A 434 18.63 -11.81 -8.20
C TRP A 434 19.29 -10.66 -8.97
N ALA A 435 20.34 -10.05 -8.42
CA ALA A 435 21.12 -9.02 -9.09
C ALA A 435 21.76 -9.56 -10.38
N ALA A 436 22.32 -10.77 -10.35
CA ALA A 436 22.89 -11.42 -11.52
C ALA A 436 21.84 -11.68 -12.60
N LYS A 437 20.67 -12.21 -12.22
CA LYS A 437 19.56 -12.46 -13.15
C LYS A 437 19.01 -11.19 -13.81
N ARG A 438 19.03 -10.07 -13.08
CA ARG A 438 18.56 -8.75 -13.56
C ARG A 438 19.67 -7.86 -14.12
N HIS A 439 20.91 -8.35 -14.17
CA HIS A 439 22.10 -7.59 -14.56
C HIS A 439 22.28 -6.27 -13.77
N TYR A 440 21.92 -6.26 -12.50
CA TYR A 440 22.15 -5.11 -11.62
C TYR A 440 23.61 -5.04 -11.20
N MET A 441 24.34 -4.10 -11.78
CA MET A 441 25.77 -3.90 -11.57
C MET A 441 26.07 -2.48 -11.07
N THR A 442 27.04 -2.37 -10.16
CA THR A 442 27.52 -1.08 -9.67
C THR A 442 28.42 -0.43 -10.73
N ALA A 443 28.07 0.79 -11.16
CA ALA A 443 28.75 1.51 -12.24
C ALA A 443 30.28 1.69 -12.07
N ARG A 444 30.79 1.70 -10.83
CA ARG A 444 32.22 1.93 -10.55
C ARG A 444 33.06 0.68 -10.44
N THR A 445 32.51 -0.39 -9.89
CA THR A 445 33.26 -1.58 -9.47
C THR A 445 32.88 -2.84 -10.23
N GLY A 446 31.80 -2.80 -11.03
CA GLY A 446 31.30 -3.97 -11.74
C GLY A 446 30.82 -5.10 -10.82
N LYS A 447 30.60 -4.83 -9.53
CA LYS A 447 30.03 -5.80 -8.59
C LYS A 447 28.50 -5.79 -8.68
N PHE A 448 27.88 -6.93 -8.38
CA PHE A 448 26.43 -7.02 -8.28
C PHE A 448 25.89 -6.03 -7.24
N ASP A 449 24.84 -5.29 -7.63
CA ASP A 449 24.18 -4.32 -6.76
C ASP A 449 23.09 -5.03 -5.95
N THR A 450 23.51 -5.61 -4.83
CA THR A 450 22.63 -6.32 -3.88
C THR A 450 21.59 -5.40 -3.24
N TYR A 451 21.90 -4.12 -3.04
CA TYR A 451 20.97 -3.16 -2.45
C TYR A 451 19.82 -2.86 -3.42
N ARG A 452 20.12 -2.63 -4.70
CA ARG A 452 19.09 -2.45 -5.75
C ARG A 452 18.25 -3.71 -5.92
N ALA A 453 18.89 -4.90 -5.88
CA ALA A 453 18.19 -6.17 -5.91
C ALA A 453 17.23 -6.34 -4.73
N ALA A 454 17.68 -6.12 -3.50
CA ALA A 454 16.86 -6.19 -2.30
C ALA A 454 15.66 -5.21 -2.37
N ASN A 455 15.89 -3.96 -2.76
CA ASN A 455 14.81 -2.99 -2.96
C ASN A 455 13.78 -3.44 -4.02
N SER A 456 14.25 -4.03 -5.12
CA SER A 456 13.38 -4.59 -6.15
C SER A 456 12.50 -5.73 -5.59
N LEU A 457 13.08 -6.66 -4.83
CA LEU A 457 12.35 -7.75 -4.18
C LEU A 457 11.27 -7.23 -3.21
N LEU A 458 11.61 -6.26 -2.37
CA LEU A 458 10.66 -5.66 -1.43
C LEU A 458 9.52 -4.92 -2.13
N ARG A 459 9.80 -4.25 -3.25
CA ARG A 459 8.75 -3.61 -4.07
C ARG A 459 7.83 -4.65 -4.70
N MET A 460 8.36 -5.76 -5.19
CA MET A 460 7.54 -6.85 -5.72
C MET A 460 6.65 -7.49 -4.63
N ALA A 461 7.15 -7.60 -3.39
CA ALA A 461 6.35 -8.05 -2.26
C ALA A 461 5.21 -7.06 -1.92
N LEU A 462 5.52 -5.75 -1.87
CA LEU A 462 4.51 -4.72 -1.63
C LEU A 462 3.42 -4.69 -2.70
N GLU A 463 3.81 -4.88 -3.97
CA GLU A 463 2.91 -4.96 -5.13
C GLU A 463 2.02 -6.22 -5.15
N GLY A 464 2.30 -7.22 -4.32
CA GLY A 464 1.56 -8.49 -4.33
C GLY A 464 2.02 -9.45 -5.45
N LYS A 465 3.16 -9.20 -6.08
CA LYS A 465 3.79 -10.19 -6.98
C LYS A 465 4.41 -11.35 -6.20
N ILE A 466 4.93 -11.05 -5.02
CA ILE A 466 5.36 -12.02 -4.02
C ILE A 466 4.39 -11.86 -2.84
N CYS A 467 3.46 -12.80 -2.70
CA CYS A 467 2.47 -12.74 -1.63
C CYS A 467 2.98 -13.48 -0.40
N ILE A 468 3.06 -12.75 0.71
CA ILE A 468 3.15 -13.28 2.07
C ILE A 468 1.79 -13.09 2.73
N PHE A 469 1.40 -14.05 3.53
CA PHE A 469 0.16 -14.04 4.29
C PHE A 469 0.48 -14.21 5.78
N VAL A 470 -0.28 -13.52 6.61
CA VAL A 470 -0.43 -13.86 8.02
C VAL A 470 -1.68 -14.73 8.17
N TYR A 471 -1.61 -15.70 9.06
CA TYR A 471 -2.69 -16.67 9.28
C TYR A 471 -3.34 -16.42 10.64
N PRO A 472 -4.68 -16.59 10.76
CA PRO A 472 -5.33 -16.52 12.06
C PRO A 472 -4.89 -17.70 12.95
N PRO A 473 -5.01 -17.56 14.28
CA PRO A 473 -4.70 -18.65 15.20
C PRO A 473 -5.56 -19.88 14.92
N GLY A 474 -4.95 -21.07 14.91
CA GLY A 474 -5.63 -22.34 14.62
C GLY A 474 -5.85 -22.63 13.13
N TRP A 475 -5.34 -21.78 12.23
CA TRP A 475 -5.49 -21.95 10.78
C TRP A 475 -5.00 -23.32 10.29
N THR A 476 -3.86 -23.80 10.80
CA THR A 476 -3.29 -25.08 10.39
C THR A 476 -4.19 -26.27 10.72
N LEU A 477 -4.97 -26.19 11.80
CA LEU A 477 -5.91 -27.24 12.23
C LEU A 477 -7.23 -27.17 11.46
N ASP A 478 -7.76 -25.97 11.27
CA ASP A 478 -9.09 -25.75 10.67
C ASP A 478 -9.05 -25.58 9.15
N ARG A 479 -7.90 -25.82 8.50
CA ARG A 479 -7.74 -25.54 7.08
C ARG A 479 -8.82 -26.21 6.20
N GLU A 480 -9.12 -27.47 6.45
CA GLU A 480 -10.11 -28.23 5.67
C GLU A 480 -11.54 -27.68 5.86
N LYS A 481 -11.85 -27.15 7.04
CA LYS A 481 -13.14 -26.49 7.33
C LYS A 481 -13.30 -25.25 6.44
N TRP A 482 -12.24 -24.47 6.28
CA TRP A 482 -12.26 -23.25 5.46
C TRP A 482 -12.22 -23.50 3.96
N GLU A 483 -11.60 -24.59 3.50
CA GLU A 483 -11.56 -24.97 2.08
C GLU A 483 -12.89 -25.54 1.57
N ASN A 484 -13.74 -26.07 2.46
CA ASN A 484 -15.05 -26.65 2.11
C ASN A 484 -16.26 -25.78 2.51
N HIS A 485 -16.01 -24.55 2.97
CA HIS A 485 -17.06 -23.65 3.45
C HIS A 485 -17.98 -23.15 2.30
N SER A 486 -19.29 -23.03 2.56
CA SER A 486 -20.29 -22.63 1.56
C SER A 486 -20.10 -21.21 1.01
N ASP A 487 -19.65 -20.28 1.84
CA ASP A 487 -19.41 -18.88 1.44
C ASP A 487 -18.18 -18.67 0.53
N ILE A 488 -17.40 -19.71 0.24
CA ILE A 488 -16.24 -19.60 -0.67
C ILE A 488 -16.68 -19.11 -2.05
N GLU A 489 -17.86 -19.54 -2.53
CA GLU A 489 -18.36 -19.13 -3.84
C GLU A 489 -18.66 -17.63 -3.90
N LYS A 490 -19.13 -17.04 -2.79
CA LYS A 490 -19.37 -15.60 -2.69
C LYS A 490 -18.05 -14.83 -2.80
N ILE A 491 -17.02 -15.27 -2.07
CA ILE A 491 -15.69 -14.64 -2.13
C ILE A 491 -15.02 -14.84 -3.49
N LYS A 492 -15.15 -16.02 -4.10
CA LYS A 492 -14.69 -16.26 -5.48
C LYS A 492 -15.40 -15.33 -6.48
N GLY A 493 -16.67 -14.99 -6.23
CA GLY A 493 -17.40 -13.96 -6.96
C GLY A 493 -16.72 -12.60 -6.86
N VAL A 494 -16.46 -12.13 -5.64
CA VAL A 494 -15.77 -10.86 -5.37
C VAL A 494 -14.33 -10.85 -5.93
N GLN A 495 -13.65 -11.99 -5.99
CA GLN A 495 -12.33 -12.16 -6.59
C GLN A 495 -12.36 -12.31 -8.13
N GLY A 496 -13.54 -12.37 -8.75
CA GLY A 496 -13.68 -12.48 -10.21
C GLY A 496 -13.36 -13.86 -10.81
N ASN A 497 -13.19 -14.89 -9.99
CA ASN A 497 -12.83 -16.26 -10.40
C ASN A 497 -14.05 -17.10 -10.81
N LYS A 498 -14.97 -16.54 -11.61
CA LYS A 498 -16.09 -17.29 -12.21
C LYS A 498 -15.70 -17.85 -13.59
N HIS A 499 -14.69 -18.72 -13.64
CA HIS A 499 -14.59 -19.79 -14.64
C HIS A 499 -13.59 -20.83 -14.17
N GLY A 500 -14.10 -22.01 -13.82
CA GLY A 500 -13.28 -23.21 -13.71
C GLY A 500 -12.64 -23.54 -15.06
N MET A 501 -11.40 -24.03 -15.02
CA MET A 501 -10.71 -24.65 -16.14
C MET A 501 -11.64 -25.66 -16.82
N LYS A 502 -12.11 -25.33 -18.04
CA LYS A 502 -12.49 -26.35 -19.00
C LYS A 502 -11.21 -26.76 -19.71
N THR A 503 -10.72 -27.94 -19.33
CA THR A 503 -9.77 -28.73 -20.10
C THR A 503 -10.41 -29.15 -21.43
N ASP A 504 -9.54 -29.23 -22.44
CA ASP A 504 -9.68 -29.94 -23.71
C ASP A 504 -10.63 -29.34 -24.76
N GLN A 505 -10.01 -28.73 -25.78
CA GLN A 505 -10.18 -29.20 -27.15
C GLN A 505 -8.95 -28.84 -27.98
N GLU A 506 -8.37 -29.90 -28.55
CA GLU A 506 -7.25 -29.94 -29.48
C GLU A 506 -7.52 -29.07 -30.72
N SER A 507 -6.52 -28.35 -31.20
CA SER A 507 -6.38 -28.06 -32.63
C SER A 507 -4.92 -27.77 -32.99
N ASP A 508 -4.32 -28.81 -33.58
CA ASP A 508 -3.28 -28.84 -34.61
C ASP A 508 -2.43 -27.58 -34.85
N PHE A 509 -1.14 -27.72 -34.50
CA PHE A 509 -0.07 -26.88 -35.03
C PHE A 509 0.43 -27.48 -36.35
N SER A 510 -0.10 -27.02 -37.48
CA SER A 510 0.57 -27.18 -38.78
C SER A 510 1.37 -25.93 -39.08
N SER A 511 2.68 -26.11 -39.22
CA SER A 511 3.64 -25.12 -39.69
C SER A 511 3.36 -24.71 -41.14
N SER A 512 3.33 -23.41 -41.44
CA SER A 512 3.76 -22.91 -42.74
C SER A 512 4.26 -21.47 -42.63
N GLU A 513 5.50 -21.30 -43.06
CA GLU A 513 6.18 -20.05 -43.37
C GLU A 513 5.35 -19.22 -44.37
N ASN A 514 5.36 -17.89 -44.23
CA ASN A 514 5.65 -17.00 -45.36
C ASN A 514 5.78 -15.52 -44.95
N SER A 515 6.50 -14.87 -45.86
CA SER A 515 7.14 -13.57 -45.93
C SER A 515 6.24 -12.35 -46.15
N GLU A 516 6.85 -11.20 -45.84
CA GLU A 516 6.82 -9.90 -46.58
C GLU A 516 5.77 -8.80 -46.27
N ASN A 517 6.36 -7.61 -46.01
CA ASN A 517 6.11 -6.26 -46.54
C ASN A 517 4.82 -5.50 -46.16
N ASP A 518 5.01 -4.41 -45.40
CA ASP A 518 4.84 -3.00 -45.81
C ASP A 518 3.50 -2.48 -45.23
N GLU A 519 3.29 -1.24 -44.76
CA GLU A 519 3.79 0.03 -45.24
C GLU A 519 3.59 1.11 -44.15
N LYS A 520 4.40 2.17 -44.22
CA LYS A 520 4.30 3.38 -43.39
C LYS A 520 3.15 4.28 -43.84
N SER A 521 2.46 4.89 -42.88
CA SER A 521 1.97 6.27 -43.07
C SER A 521 1.89 7.02 -41.74
N GLN A 522 2.74 8.03 -41.61
CA GLN A 522 2.75 9.04 -40.57
C GLN A 522 1.70 10.12 -40.89
N SER A 523 0.95 10.57 -39.88
CA SER A 523 0.55 11.98 -39.80
C SER A 523 0.65 12.44 -38.34
N LYS A 524 1.46 13.48 -38.15
CA LYS A 524 1.74 14.17 -36.90
C LYS A 524 0.63 15.18 -36.62
N HIS A 525 0.14 15.25 -35.38
CA HIS A 525 -0.14 16.53 -34.74
C HIS A 525 0.35 16.49 -33.30
N HIS A 526 0.92 17.61 -32.91
CA HIS A 526 1.88 17.82 -31.83
C HIS A 526 1.22 18.75 -30.81
N TYR A 527 1.13 18.34 -29.55
CA TYR A 527 1.17 19.25 -28.41
C TYR A 527 1.90 18.58 -27.26
N GLU A 528 2.82 19.35 -26.68
CA GLU A 528 3.83 19.01 -25.69
C GLU A 528 3.19 18.75 -24.32
N ASP A 529 3.63 17.70 -23.63
CA ASP A 529 3.58 17.66 -22.17
C ASP A 529 4.75 16.85 -21.62
N ASP A 530 5.24 17.30 -20.47
CA ASP A 530 6.59 17.09 -19.94
C ASP A 530 6.96 15.62 -19.60
N THR A 531 8.23 15.33 -19.85
CA THR A 531 8.90 14.04 -19.63
C THR A 531 9.15 13.72 -18.16
N ASP A 532 8.70 12.55 -17.71
CA ASP A 532 9.42 11.72 -16.72
C ASP A 532 9.85 10.43 -17.44
N GLU A 533 11.17 10.25 -17.57
CA GLU A 533 11.82 9.14 -18.26
C GLU A 533 11.67 7.82 -17.50
N ASP A 534 10.78 6.94 -17.95
CA ASP A 534 10.87 5.50 -17.68
C ASP A 534 11.42 4.79 -18.92
N THR A 535 12.58 4.16 -18.75
CA THR A 535 13.31 3.41 -19.77
C THR A 535 12.63 2.06 -20.01
N ASN A 536 12.12 1.87 -21.23
CA ASN A 536 11.72 0.57 -21.77
C ASN A 536 12.96 -0.29 -22.05
N GLU A 537 12.99 -1.54 -21.56
CA GLU A 537 13.89 -2.58 -22.05
C GLU A 537 13.08 -3.74 -22.64
N GLU A 538 13.46 -4.07 -23.88
CA GLU A 538 12.90 -5.07 -24.78
C GLU A 538 13.08 -6.51 -24.27
N SER A 539 12.05 -7.34 -24.43
CA SER A 539 12.09 -8.76 -24.12
C SER A 539 12.69 -9.58 -25.28
N ALA A 540 13.92 -10.09 -25.10
CA ALA A 540 14.55 -11.04 -26.01
C ALA A 540 13.98 -12.47 -25.83
N LYS A 541 13.75 -13.15 -26.96
CA LYS A 541 13.22 -14.52 -27.09
C LYS A 541 14.22 -15.57 -26.57
N LEU A 542 13.76 -16.52 -25.75
CA LEU A 542 14.52 -17.68 -25.27
C LEU A 542 13.89 -18.99 -25.77
N SER A 543 14.76 -19.95 -26.12
CA SER A 543 14.49 -21.25 -26.73
C SER A 543 14.02 -22.32 -25.73
N VAL A 544 13.18 -23.24 -26.22
CA VAL A 544 12.43 -24.26 -25.47
C VAL A 544 13.29 -25.48 -25.16
N VAL A 545 13.31 -25.94 -23.89
CA VAL A 545 13.86 -27.24 -23.46
C VAL A 545 12.75 -28.07 -22.81
N LYS A 546 12.67 -29.34 -23.22
CA LYS A 546 11.69 -30.38 -22.89
C LYS A 546 11.54 -30.64 -21.38
N ASN A 547 10.29 -30.84 -20.96
CA ASN A 547 9.88 -31.19 -19.60
C ASN A 547 10.16 -32.69 -19.32
N LYS A 548 10.70 -33.03 -18.15
CA LYS A 548 11.11 -34.39 -17.72
C LYS A 548 10.26 -34.88 -16.55
N PHE A 549 9.07 -35.40 -16.82
CA PHE A 549 8.27 -36.14 -15.81
C PHE A 549 7.64 -37.45 -16.33
N ASP A 550 8.18 -38.04 -17.39
CA ASP A 550 7.79 -39.38 -17.88
C ASP A 550 8.74 -40.50 -17.39
N VAL A 551 9.00 -40.61 -16.08
CA VAL A 551 9.79 -41.75 -15.55
C VAL A 551 9.25 -42.29 -14.21
N LEU A 552 7.92 -42.40 -14.06
CA LEU A 552 7.34 -43.12 -12.91
C LEU A 552 6.15 -44.05 -13.29
N ALA A 553 6.22 -44.71 -14.44
CA ALA A 553 5.32 -45.83 -14.76
C ALA A 553 5.97 -46.84 -15.72
N SER A 554 6.82 -47.72 -15.20
CA SER A 554 7.08 -49.08 -15.74
C SER A 554 8.23 -49.75 -14.97
N TYR A 555 7.90 -50.39 -13.84
CA TYR A 555 8.67 -51.55 -13.37
C TYR A 555 7.84 -52.80 -13.70
N SER A 556 8.20 -53.42 -14.83
CA SER A 556 8.09 -54.85 -15.12
C SER A 556 9.24 -55.18 -16.06
#